data_AF-E5L359-F1
#
_entry.id   AF-E5L359-F1
#
_cell.length_a   1.000
_cell.length_b   1.000
_cell.length_c   1.000
_cell.angle_alpha   90.00
_cell.angle_beta   90.00
_cell.angle_gamma   90.00
#
_symmetry.space_group_name_H-M   'P 1'
#
loop_
_entity.id
_entity.type
_entity.pdbx_description
1 polymer ?
#
loop_
_entity_poly.entity_id
_entity_poly.type
_entity_poly.pdbx_seq_one_letter_code
_entity_poly.pdbx_strand_id
1 'polypeptide(L)'
;RKVVKIDTVIDPSGYKRPAIFIDVKEDEWEESIDRTTDLVRECTMEPKEIIQRISDCGIVGLGGATFPTHVKLSPPPGSKAEVLIINAVECEPYLTSDHILMMEKSEEILVGVAILMKAIEVNRAIIGIENNKKDAIDKLTNLARNYPGIEVMALGPRNQ
;
A
#
# COMPACT_ATOMS: atom_id res chain seq x y z
N ARG A 1 -13.73 16.06 -12.87
CA ARG A 1 -12.47 16.75 -13.25
C ARG A 1 -12.36 16.82 -14.78
N LYS A 2 -11.86 17.93 -15.35
CA LYS A 2 -11.81 18.12 -16.81
C LYS A 2 -10.37 18.03 -17.31
N VAL A 3 -10.13 17.16 -18.30
CA VAL A 3 -8.88 17.19 -19.07
C VAL A 3 -8.86 18.49 -19.86
N VAL A 4 -7.88 19.34 -19.57
CA VAL A 4 -7.69 20.62 -20.24
C VAL A 4 -7.09 20.40 -21.62
N LYS A 5 -6.04 19.58 -21.66
CA LYS A 5 -5.34 19.20 -22.87
C LYS A 5 -4.49 17.95 -22.66
N ILE A 6 -4.16 17.31 -23.76
CA ILE A 6 -3.11 16.30 -23.85
C ILE A 6 -2.00 16.93 -24.68
N ASP A 7 -0.79 17.02 -24.13
CA ASP A 7 0.33 17.71 -24.76
C ASP A 7 1.64 17.02 -24.39
N THR A 8 2.75 17.46 -24.98
CA THR A 8 4.08 16.90 -24.70
C THR A 8 4.86 17.82 -23.77
N VAL A 9 5.40 17.27 -22.68
CA VAL A 9 6.25 18.00 -21.73
C VAL A 9 7.66 17.42 -21.69
N ILE A 10 8.64 18.25 -21.39
CA ILE A 10 10.00 17.80 -21.12
C ILE A 10 10.03 17.29 -19.67
N ASP A 11 10.35 16.01 -19.49
CA ASP A 11 10.50 15.42 -18.15
C ASP A 11 11.88 15.77 -17.54
N PRO A 12 12.14 15.45 -16.26
CA PRO A 12 13.43 15.72 -15.62
C PRO A 12 14.65 15.06 -16.30
N SER A 13 14.43 14.08 -17.18
CA SER A 13 15.48 13.45 -17.98
C SER A 13 15.77 14.17 -19.30
N GLY A 14 15.03 15.25 -19.60
CA GLY A 14 15.20 16.07 -20.80
C GLY A 14 14.44 15.54 -22.02
N TYR A 15 13.69 14.44 -21.89
CA TYR A 15 12.94 13.86 -22.99
C TYR A 15 11.51 14.35 -23.03
N LYS A 16 10.99 14.50 -24.25
CA LYS A 16 9.59 14.82 -24.51
C LYS A 16 8.70 13.60 -24.21
N ARG A 17 7.78 13.74 -23.26
CA ARG A 17 6.81 12.71 -22.87
C ARG A 17 5.37 13.22 -23.01
N PRO A 18 4.41 12.36 -23.45
CA PRO A 18 3.00 12.69 -23.37
C PRO A 18 2.58 12.99 -21.94
N ALA A 19 1.79 14.04 -21.75
CA ALA A 19 1.22 14.45 -20.47
C ALA A 19 -0.24 14.84 -20.64
N ILE A 20 -1.01 14.55 -19.59
CA ILE A 20 -2.41 14.93 -19.47
C ILE A 20 -2.48 16.06 -18.46
N PHE A 21 -3.04 17.19 -18.87
CA PHE A 21 -3.23 18.35 -18.01
C PHE A 21 -4.65 18.32 -17.45
N ILE A 22 -4.76 18.26 -16.13
CA ILE A 22 -6.03 18.17 -15.42
C ILE A 22 -6.23 19.49 -14.69
N ASP A 23 -7.35 20.17 -14.95
CA ASP A 23 -7.75 21.35 -14.18
C ASP A 23 -8.34 20.88 -12.85
N VAL A 24 -7.70 21.28 -11.75
CA VAL A 24 -8.11 20.95 -10.39
C VAL A 24 -8.58 22.25 -9.76
N LYS A 25 -9.89 22.40 -9.58
CA LYS A 25 -10.50 23.62 -9.04
C LYS A 25 -10.74 23.54 -7.53
N GLU A 26 -11.11 22.36 -7.03
CA GLU A 26 -11.45 22.10 -5.63
C GLU A 26 -11.03 20.68 -5.21
N ASP A 27 -10.90 20.47 -3.90
CA ASP A 27 -10.66 19.15 -3.29
C ASP A 27 -11.97 18.34 -3.22
N GLU A 28 -12.42 17.91 -4.40
CA GLU A 28 -13.58 17.02 -4.55
C GLU A 28 -13.16 15.56 -4.47
N TRP A 29 -13.85 14.81 -3.62
CA TRP A 29 -13.80 13.35 -3.53
C TRP A 29 -14.98 12.75 -4.29
N GLU A 30 -14.80 11.54 -4.81
CA GLU A 30 -15.92 10.76 -5.34
C GLU A 30 -16.94 10.48 -4.23
N GLU A 31 -18.24 10.56 -4.53
CA GLU A 31 -19.32 10.37 -3.56
C GLU A 31 -19.24 9.04 -2.80
N SER A 32 -18.64 8.02 -3.43
CA SER A 32 -18.47 6.68 -2.86
C SER A 32 -17.31 6.56 -1.87
N ILE A 33 -16.51 7.62 -1.68
CA ILE A 33 -15.36 7.62 -0.77
C ILE A 33 -15.81 8.06 0.62
N ASP A 34 -15.65 7.15 1.58
CA ASP A 34 -15.77 7.47 3.00
C ASP A 34 -14.64 8.41 3.44
N ARG A 35 -15.02 9.53 4.07
CA ARG A 35 -14.12 10.56 4.57
C ARG A 35 -14.22 10.72 6.09
N THR A 36 -14.93 9.81 6.75
CA THR A 36 -14.99 9.79 8.21
C THR A 36 -13.61 9.46 8.77
N THR A 37 -13.39 9.84 10.02
CA THR A 37 -12.16 9.49 10.76
C THR A 37 -12.23 8.09 11.35
N ASP A 38 -13.38 7.44 11.25
CA ASP A 38 -13.64 6.15 11.87
C ASP A 38 -12.98 5.05 11.04
N LEU A 39 -12.12 4.28 11.69
CA LEU A 39 -11.46 3.17 11.03
C LEU A 39 -12.39 1.96 10.96
N VAL A 40 -12.90 1.68 9.77
CA VAL A 40 -13.66 0.46 9.47
C VAL A 40 -12.71 -0.74 9.43
N ARG A 41 -12.84 -1.65 10.41
CA ARG A 41 -11.92 -2.80 10.58
C ARG A 41 -12.38 -4.06 9.87
N GLU A 42 -13.68 -4.17 9.63
CA GLU A 42 -14.28 -5.35 9.00
C GLU A 42 -14.50 -5.09 7.51
N CYS A 43 -13.99 -5.99 6.67
CA CYS A 43 -14.23 -5.97 5.24
C CYS A 43 -15.21 -7.09 4.88
N THR A 44 -16.42 -6.74 4.48
CA THR A 44 -17.49 -7.69 4.12
C THR A 44 -17.43 -8.17 2.67
N MET A 45 -16.58 -7.55 1.85
CA MET A 45 -16.42 -7.88 0.42
C MET A 45 -15.78 -9.25 0.21
N GLU A 46 -16.15 -9.92 -0.87
CA GLU A 46 -15.51 -11.17 -1.30
C GLU A 46 -14.11 -10.91 -1.88
N PRO A 47 -13.18 -11.89 -1.87
CA PRO A 47 -11.79 -11.69 -2.32
C PRO A 47 -11.67 -11.04 -3.70
N LYS A 48 -12.48 -11.49 -4.67
CA LYS A 48 -12.52 -10.94 -6.03
C LYS A 48 -13.01 -9.50 -6.09
N GLU A 49 -13.97 -9.14 -5.23
CA GLU A 49 -14.50 -7.77 -5.17
C GLU A 49 -13.46 -6.81 -4.63
N ILE A 50 -12.64 -7.24 -3.66
CA ILE A 50 -11.54 -6.43 -3.13
C ILE A 50 -10.53 -6.12 -4.25
N ILE A 51 -10.12 -7.14 -5.01
CA ILE A 51 -9.17 -6.97 -6.14
C ILE A 51 -9.78 -6.06 -7.22
N GLN A 52 -11.07 -6.23 -7.52
CA GLN A 52 -11.76 -5.38 -8.49
C GLN A 52 -11.80 -3.92 -8.02
N ARG A 53 -12.14 -3.67 -6.74
CA ARG A 53 -12.16 -2.31 -6.16
C ARG A 53 -10.78 -1.66 -6.19
N ILE A 54 -9.71 -2.42 -5.92
CA ILE A 54 -8.31 -1.95 -6.05
C ILE A 54 -8.02 -1.52 -7.50
N SER A 55 -8.51 -2.28 -8.48
CA SER A 55 -8.37 -1.97 -9.90
C SER A 55 -9.16 -0.71 -10.29
N ASP A 56 -10.42 -0.61 -9.87
CA ASP A 56 -11.32 0.51 -10.20
C ASP A 56 -10.79 1.83 -9.62
N CYS A 57 -10.21 1.79 -8.42
CA CYS A 57 -9.54 2.93 -7.79
C CYS A 57 -8.17 3.28 -8.41
N GLY A 58 -7.65 2.46 -9.33
CA GLY A 58 -6.37 2.70 -9.98
C GLY A 58 -5.16 2.61 -9.05
N ILE A 59 -5.23 1.79 -7.99
CA ILE A 59 -4.17 1.70 -6.99
C ILE A 59 -2.93 1.00 -7.58
N VAL A 60 -1.77 1.62 -7.38
CA VAL A 60 -0.46 1.12 -7.84
C VAL A 60 0.51 0.94 -6.69
N GLY A 61 1.53 0.10 -6.88
CA GLY A 61 2.60 -0.07 -5.90
C GLY A 61 3.54 1.13 -5.84
N LEU A 62 3.75 1.67 -4.63
CA LEU A 62 4.51 2.91 -4.41
C LEU A 62 6.04 2.74 -4.35
N GLY A 63 6.57 1.52 -4.47
CA GLY A 63 8.01 1.24 -4.45
C GLY A 63 8.78 1.62 -5.73
N GLY A 64 8.31 2.60 -6.50
CA GLY A 64 9.01 3.18 -7.66
C GLY A 64 8.42 2.83 -9.03
N ALA A 65 8.18 1.55 -9.32
CA ALA A 65 7.73 1.13 -10.67
C ALA A 65 6.23 1.37 -10.95
N THR A 66 5.45 1.82 -9.98
CA THR A 66 3.99 2.05 -10.11
C THR A 66 3.23 0.85 -10.71
N PHE A 67 3.69 -0.37 -10.42
CA PHE A 67 3.10 -1.57 -10.98
C PHE A 67 1.68 -1.77 -10.40
N PRO A 68 0.66 -2.06 -11.22
CA PRO A 68 -0.74 -2.12 -10.75
C PRO A 68 -0.93 -3.13 -9.63
N THR A 69 -1.55 -2.70 -8.53
CA THR A 69 -1.65 -3.53 -7.31
C THR A 69 -2.56 -4.75 -7.55
N HIS A 70 -3.67 -4.59 -8.27
CA HIS A 70 -4.57 -5.70 -8.59
C HIS A 70 -3.89 -6.84 -9.36
N VAL A 71 -2.89 -6.52 -10.19
CA VAL A 71 -2.08 -7.52 -10.92
C VAL A 71 -1.17 -8.28 -9.95
N LYS A 72 -0.57 -7.60 -8.96
CA LYS A 72 0.25 -8.28 -7.92
C LYS A 72 -0.56 -9.26 -7.08
N LEU A 73 -1.83 -8.94 -6.85
CA LEU A 73 -2.75 -9.75 -6.03
C LEU A 73 -3.42 -10.88 -6.83
N SER A 74 -3.14 -10.99 -8.13
CA SER A 74 -3.71 -12.00 -9.02
C SER A 74 -2.61 -12.91 -9.57
N PRO A 75 -2.06 -13.84 -8.76
CA PRO A 75 -1.02 -14.76 -9.22
C PRO A 75 -1.52 -15.61 -10.40
N PRO A 76 -0.60 -16.11 -11.27
CA PRO A 76 -0.98 -16.93 -12.41
C PRO A 76 -1.84 -18.14 -12.00
N PRO A 77 -2.76 -18.59 -12.86
CA PRO A 77 -3.57 -19.78 -12.59
C PRO A 77 -2.69 -20.98 -12.18
N GLY A 78 -3.05 -21.62 -11.06
CA GLY A 78 -2.29 -22.74 -10.48
C GLY A 78 -1.18 -22.34 -9.50
N SER A 79 -0.91 -21.04 -9.33
CA SER A 79 -0.02 -20.52 -8.27
C SER A 79 -0.87 -19.94 -7.13
N LYS A 80 -0.65 -20.40 -5.90
CA LYS A 80 -1.31 -19.85 -4.71
C LYS A 80 -0.26 -19.24 -3.79
N ALA A 81 -0.50 -18.03 -3.31
CA ALA A 81 0.34 -17.43 -2.29
C ALA A 81 0.13 -18.15 -0.94
N GLU A 82 1.20 -18.33 -0.17
CA GLU A 82 1.13 -18.88 1.19
C GLU A 82 1.28 -17.79 2.25
N VAL A 83 2.06 -16.76 1.93
CA VAL A 83 2.42 -15.67 2.85
C VAL A 83 2.38 -14.34 2.11
N LEU A 84 1.75 -13.34 2.73
CA LEU A 84 1.83 -11.95 2.32
C LEU A 84 3.07 -11.29 2.95
N ILE A 85 3.94 -10.70 2.15
CA ILE A 85 5.08 -9.93 2.66
C ILE A 85 4.81 -8.45 2.43
N ILE A 86 4.81 -7.68 3.53
CA ILE A 86 4.74 -6.23 3.52
C ILE A 86 6.15 -5.69 3.69
N ASN A 87 6.64 -5.02 2.65
CA ASN A 87 7.91 -4.32 2.71
C ASN A 87 7.72 -2.98 3.42
N ALA A 88 8.26 -2.85 4.62
CA ALA A 88 8.31 -1.60 5.38
C ALA A 88 9.77 -1.15 5.63
N VAL A 89 10.65 -1.51 4.69
CA VAL A 89 12.07 -1.14 4.65
C VAL A 89 12.20 0.14 3.84
N GLU A 90 12.82 1.15 4.44
CA GLU A 90 13.07 2.46 3.82
C GLU A 90 14.58 2.68 3.84
N CYS A 91 15.25 2.39 2.72
CA CYS A 91 16.71 2.36 2.66
C CYS A 91 17.33 3.67 2.13
N GLU A 92 16.50 4.55 1.57
CA GLU A 92 16.92 5.81 0.99
C GLU A 92 17.24 6.83 2.11
N PRO A 93 18.47 7.37 2.16
CA PRO A 93 18.81 8.39 3.13
C PRO A 93 17.83 9.57 3.09
N TYR A 94 17.37 10.00 4.27
CA TYR A 94 16.42 11.10 4.47
C TYR A 94 14.97 10.85 4.05
N LEU A 95 14.62 9.67 3.53
CA LEU A 95 13.22 9.28 3.34
C LEU A 95 12.68 8.78 4.68
N THR A 96 11.52 9.30 5.09
CA THR A 96 10.87 9.00 6.39
C THR A 96 9.38 8.73 6.25
N SER A 97 8.84 8.69 5.03
CA SER A 97 7.41 8.55 4.77
C SER A 97 6.86 7.26 5.36
N ASP A 98 7.56 6.14 5.19
CA ASP A 98 7.08 4.84 5.66
C ASP A 98 7.18 4.75 7.17
N HIS A 99 8.24 5.32 7.75
CA HIS A 99 8.38 5.41 9.19
C HIS A 99 7.24 6.22 9.83
N ILE A 100 6.97 7.42 9.32
CA ILE A 100 5.87 8.26 9.82
C ILE A 100 4.51 7.59 9.61
N LEU A 101 4.30 6.91 8.47
CA LEU A 101 3.06 6.15 8.24
C LEU A 101 2.90 5.03 9.27
N MET A 102 3.96 4.27 9.56
CA MET A 102 3.94 3.25 10.61
C MET A 102 3.64 3.82 12.00
N MET A 103 4.02 5.07 12.27
CA MET A 103 3.78 5.72 13.55
C MET A 103 2.39 6.37 13.64
N GLU A 104 1.93 7.06 12.61
CA GLU A 104 0.67 7.81 12.65
C GLU A 104 -0.54 6.96 12.25
N LYS A 105 -0.32 5.89 11.47
CA LYS A 105 -1.36 5.09 10.81
C LYS A 105 -1.21 3.59 11.06
N SER A 106 -0.69 3.22 12.23
CA SER A 106 -0.37 1.83 12.58
C SER A 106 -1.59 0.89 12.49
N GLU A 107 -2.74 1.35 12.97
CA GLU A 107 -3.99 0.58 12.95
C GLU A 107 -4.53 0.43 11.53
N GLU A 108 -4.52 1.51 10.75
CA GLU A 108 -4.91 1.51 9.34
C GLU A 108 -4.04 0.56 8.50
N ILE A 109 -2.73 0.51 8.78
CA ILE A 109 -1.82 -0.45 8.15
C ILE A 109 -2.27 -1.88 8.45
N LEU A 110 -2.52 -2.23 9.72
CA LEU A 110 -2.89 -3.60 10.11
C LEU A 110 -4.24 -4.02 9.51
N VAL A 111 -5.22 -3.11 9.47
CA VAL A 111 -6.49 -3.34 8.76
C VAL A 111 -6.25 -3.55 7.26
N GLY A 112 -5.42 -2.72 6.63
CA GLY A 112 -5.05 -2.87 5.22
C GLY A 112 -4.39 -4.22 4.94
N VAL A 113 -3.48 -4.67 5.81
CA VAL A 113 -2.85 -5.99 5.70
C VAL A 113 -3.88 -7.11 5.83
N ALA A 114 -4.81 -7.03 6.77
CA ALA A 114 -5.88 -8.02 6.92
C ALA A 114 -6.79 -8.09 5.67
N ILE A 115 -7.13 -6.93 5.08
CA ILE A 115 -7.89 -6.85 3.82
C ILE A 115 -7.12 -7.51 2.67
N LEU A 116 -5.82 -7.24 2.57
CA LEU A 116 -4.97 -7.86 1.55
C LEU A 116 -4.89 -9.38 1.75
N MET A 117 -4.73 -9.85 2.99
CA MET A 117 -4.74 -11.29 3.32
C MET A 117 -6.03 -11.96 2.85
N LYS A 118 -7.19 -11.32 3.08
CA LYS A 118 -8.49 -11.79 2.59
C LYS A 118 -8.54 -11.80 1.06
N ALA A 119 -8.03 -10.76 0.40
CA ALA A 119 -8.05 -10.63 -1.07
C ALA A 119 -7.30 -11.77 -1.78
N ILE A 120 -6.19 -12.24 -1.20
CA ILE A 120 -5.36 -13.32 -1.79
C ILE A 120 -5.53 -14.67 -1.07
N GLU A 121 -6.50 -14.77 -0.16
CA GLU A 121 -6.85 -15.99 0.57
C GLU A 121 -5.67 -16.64 1.31
N VAL A 122 -4.90 -15.83 2.05
CA VAL A 122 -3.80 -16.28 2.91
C VAL A 122 -4.10 -16.03 4.39
N ASN A 123 -3.54 -16.87 5.25
CA ASN A 123 -3.70 -16.78 6.70
C ASN A 123 -2.46 -16.24 7.42
N ARG A 124 -1.41 -15.87 6.67
CA ARG A 124 -0.17 -15.36 7.23
C ARG A 124 0.34 -14.14 6.46
N ALA A 125 0.71 -13.11 7.20
CA ALA A 125 1.41 -11.94 6.71
C ALA A 125 2.62 -11.60 7.58
N ILE A 126 3.68 -11.09 6.95
CA ILE A 126 4.90 -10.64 7.62
C ILE A 126 5.17 -9.20 7.20
N ILE A 127 5.30 -8.30 8.18
CA ILE A 127 5.75 -6.93 7.99
C ILE A 127 7.24 -6.86 8.31
N GLY A 128 8.06 -6.69 7.27
CA GLY A 128 9.52 -6.57 7.41
C GLY A 128 9.93 -5.12 7.66
N ILE A 129 10.52 -4.84 8.82
CA ILE A 129 10.95 -3.49 9.23
C ILE A 129 12.46 -3.50 9.51
N GLU A 130 13.19 -2.46 9.11
CA GLU A 130 14.60 -2.31 9.47
C GLU A 130 14.80 -2.26 11.01
N ASN A 131 15.80 -2.98 11.51
CA ASN A 131 16.07 -3.08 12.96
C ASN A 131 16.46 -1.76 13.66
N ASN A 132 16.79 -0.71 12.90
CA ASN A 132 17.06 0.64 13.39
C ASN A 132 15.78 1.40 13.79
N LYS A 133 14.59 0.96 13.33
CA LYS A 133 13.27 1.56 13.62
C LYS A 133 12.57 0.85 14.79
N LYS A 134 13.21 0.87 15.96
CA LYS A 134 12.73 0.11 17.15
C LYS A 134 11.34 0.52 17.62
N ASP A 135 11.05 1.81 17.61
CA ASP A 135 9.75 2.38 17.93
C ASP A 135 8.63 1.87 17.02
N ALA A 136 8.85 1.82 15.71
CA ALA A 136 7.87 1.26 14.76
C ALA A 136 7.68 -0.25 14.97
N ILE A 137 8.77 -0.99 15.20
CA ILE A 137 8.73 -2.42 15.52
C ILE A 137 7.90 -2.65 16.79
N ASP A 138 8.21 -1.95 17.88
CA ASP A 138 7.52 -2.13 19.16
C ASP A 138 6.03 -1.78 19.03
N LYS A 139 5.71 -0.66 18.36
CA LYS A 139 4.32 -0.22 18.17
C LYS A 139 3.51 -1.22 17.36
N LEU A 140 3.98 -1.59 16.17
CA LEU A 140 3.27 -2.53 15.31
C LEU A 140 3.21 -3.93 15.91
N THR A 141 4.27 -4.41 16.57
CA THR A 141 4.26 -5.72 17.24
C THR A 141 3.21 -5.79 18.34
N ASN A 142 3.06 -4.72 19.13
CA ASN A 142 2.05 -4.68 20.18
C ASN A 142 0.62 -4.69 19.61
N LEU A 143 0.36 -3.91 18.56
CA LEU A 143 -0.96 -3.83 17.93
C LEU A 143 -1.31 -5.09 17.14
N ALA A 144 -0.34 -5.71 16.46
CA ALA A 144 -0.51 -6.92 15.65
C ALA A 144 -1.03 -8.12 16.46
N ARG A 145 -0.91 -8.10 17.81
CA ARG A 145 -1.51 -9.13 18.68
C ARG A 145 -3.03 -9.23 18.53
N ASN A 146 -3.69 -8.15 18.10
CA ASN A 146 -5.13 -8.12 17.84
C ASN A 146 -5.50 -8.57 16.42
N TYR A 147 -4.51 -8.89 15.58
CA TYR A 147 -4.68 -9.25 14.17
C TYR A 147 -4.09 -10.65 13.90
N PRO A 148 -4.91 -11.71 13.98
CA PRO A 148 -4.44 -13.08 13.78
C PRO A 148 -3.72 -13.27 12.45
N GLY A 149 -2.54 -13.90 12.49
CA GLY A 149 -1.74 -14.19 11.30
C GLY A 149 -0.84 -13.06 10.82
N ILE A 150 -0.87 -11.88 11.44
CA ILE A 150 0.05 -10.78 11.12
C ILE A 150 1.24 -10.81 12.09
N GLU A 151 2.45 -10.92 11.54
CA GLU A 151 3.71 -10.92 12.28
C GLU A 151 4.57 -9.72 11.87
N VAL A 152 5.31 -9.14 12.83
CA VAL A 152 6.31 -8.11 12.57
C VAL A 152 7.69 -8.73 12.72
N MET A 153 8.56 -8.53 11.71
CA MET A 153 9.91 -9.10 11.70
C MET A 153 10.93 -7.98 11.51
N ALA A 154 11.82 -7.84 12.51
CA ALA A 154 12.98 -6.97 12.40
C ALA A 154 14.00 -7.59 11.43
N LEU A 155 14.38 -6.84 10.41
CA LEU A 155 15.37 -7.26 9.42
C LEU A 155 16.76 -6.77 9.86
N GLY A 156 17.72 -7.69 9.86
CA GLY A 156 19.12 -7.38 10.15
C GLY A 156 19.72 -6.42 9.13
N PRO A 157 20.88 -5.80 9.44
CA PRO A 157 21.59 -5.00 8.45
C PRO A 157 21.88 -5.87 7.23
N ARG A 158 21.85 -5.27 6.02
CA ARG A 158 22.38 -5.97 4.84
C ARG A 158 23.83 -6.33 5.16
N ASN A 159 24.12 -7.63 5.32
CA ASN A 159 25.50 -8.09 5.29
C ASN A 159 26.05 -7.65 3.92
N GLN A 160 27.01 -6.72 3.94
CA GLN A 160 27.84 -6.43 2.77
C GLN A 160 28.74 -7.61 2.48
#